data_AF-A0A9N8HL05-F1
#
_entry.id   AF-A0A9N8HL05-F1
#
_cell.length_a   1.000
_cell.length_b   1.000
_cell.length_c   1.000
_cell.angle_alpha   90.00
_cell.angle_beta   90.00
_cell.angle_gamma   90.00
#
_symmetry.space_group_name_H-M   'P 1'
#
loop_
_entity.id
_entity.type
_entity.pdbx_description
1 polymer ?
#
loop_
_entity_poly.entity_id
_entity_poly.type
_entity_poly.pdbx_seq_one_letter_code
_entity_poly.pdbx_strand_id
1 'polypeptide(L)'
;MMLSVRSLSRMGGCWMLLHVLFSRGVSSLSPSSQISCSTRIKSHARSQCLLQSNNNSDQDHSSSETTYSLEVSYEGRSYKTSIQQGESILAALERTGVADQLAMPSMPSDCRRGNCLTCVGQHDNESNTSSLQRGEDGLSPYMSTQAQQRGYILTCSSFVVGNGVKLQLGANTQAWEELYSGQLEEEESKEVGRAAMAKVIRLNAERNVEEWARETEETLRKTEQ
;
A
#
# COMPACT_ATOMS: atom_id res chain seq x y z
N MET A 1 -39.70 31.04 39.57
CA MET A 1 -40.25 29.92 38.80
C MET A 1 -39.05 29.07 38.35
N MET A 2 -38.45 28.20 39.16
CA MET A 2 -38.92 26.93 39.74
C MET A 2 -39.68 26.02 38.78
N LEU A 3 -38.97 24.97 38.33
CA LEU A 3 -39.33 23.56 38.06
C LEU A 3 -38.05 22.99 37.38
N SER A 4 -37.14 22.19 37.98
CA SER A 4 -37.20 21.04 38.88
C SER A 4 -38.01 19.85 38.33
N VAL A 5 -37.35 19.01 37.53
CA VAL A 5 -37.64 17.57 37.48
C VAL A 5 -36.30 16.82 37.51
N ARG A 6 -36.13 16.05 38.59
CA ARG A 6 -35.10 15.04 38.82
C ARG A 6 -35.52 13.71 38.16
N SER A 7 -34.60 12.75 38.23
CA SER A 7 -34.87 11.28 38.34
C SER A 7 -34.86 10.54 37.00
N LEU A 8 -34.23 9.38 36.80
CA LEU A 8 -33.43 8.51 37.67
C LEU A 8 -32.73 7.44 36.78
N SER A 9 -31.57 6.99 37.26
CA SER A 9 -31.13 5.58 37.31
C SER A 9 -30.87 4.72 36.05
N ARG A 10 -29.60 4.29 36.00
CA ARG A 10 -29.13 2.88 36.00
C ARG A 10 -29.54 1.97 34.84
N MET A 11 -28.62 1.79 33.90
CA MET A 11 -28.05 0.49 33.50
C MET A 11 -26.60 0.78 33.05
N GLY A 12 -25.52 0.38 33.72
CA GLY A 12 -25.36 -0.79 34.57
C GLY A 12 -24.99 -2.01 33.75
N GLY A 13 -23.80 -2.00 33.14
CA GLY A 13 -22.96 -3.17 32.86
C GLY A 13 -23.52 -4.31 32.03
N CYS A 14 -23.11 -4.41 30.76
CA CYS A 14 -23.04 -5.70 30.05
C CYS A 14 -22.16 -5.65 28.79
N TRP A 15 -20.92 -5.14 28.89
CA TRP A 15 -19.96 -5.11 27.75
C TRP A 15 -18.57 -5.68 28.10
N MET A 16 -18.44 -6.44 29.19
CA MET A 16 -17.18 -7.08 29.59
C MET A 16 -17.34 -8.60 29.78
N LEU A 17 -17.83 -9.31 28.75
CA LEU A 17 -17.86 -10.77 28.77
C LEU A 17 -17.61 -11.39 27.38
N LEU A 18 -16.73 -10.79 26.58
CA LEU A 18 -16.23 -11.43 25.35
C LEU A 18 -14.70 -11.47 25.22
N HIS A 19 -13.93 -11.11 26.25
CA HIS A 19 -12.47 -10.99 26.16
C HIS A 19 -11.64 -11.98 27.01
N VAL A 20 -12.25 -12.97 27.69
CA VAL A 20 -11.53 -13.83 28.66
C VAL A 20 -11.50 -15.32 28.27
N LEU A 21 -11.56 -15.67 26.98
CA LEU A 21 -11.33 -17.06 26.53
C LEU A 21 -10.22 -17.24 25.48
N PHE A 22 -9.38 -16.23 25.23
CA PHE A 22 -8.27 -16.34 24.27
C PHE A 22 -6.89 -16.05 24.87
N SER A 23 -6.63 -16.49 26.11
CA SER A 23 -5.31 -16.34 26.74
C SER A 23 -4.85 -17.60 27.47
N ARG A 24 -4.98 -18.76 26.81
CA ARG A 24 -4.27 -19.98 27.22
C ARG A 24 -3.60 -20.66 26.04
N GLY A 25 -2.29 -20.43 25.96
CA GLY A 25 -1.28 -21.41 25.56
C GLY A 25 -1.39 -22.02 24.17
N VAL A 26 -0.79 -21.37 23.17
CA VAL A 26 -0.24 -22.09 22.03
C VAL A 26 1.27 -22.13 22.20
N SER A 27 1.72 -23.17 22.89
CA SER A 27 3.11 -23.58 22.88
C SER A 27 3.55 -23.85 21.44
N SER A 28 4.77 -23.43 21.14
CA SER A 28 5.47 -23.64 19.88
C SER A 28 5.32 -25.07 19.34
N LEU A 29 4.67 -25.19 18.19
CA LEU A 29 4.79 -26.36 17.32
C LEU A 29 5.38 -25.88 15.99
N SER A 30 6.69 -26.12 15.84
CA SER A 30 7.41 -26.03 14.59
C SER A 30 7.03 -27.21 13.70
N PRO A 31 6.49 -27.00 12.49
CA PRO A 31 6.40 -28.05 11.49
C PRO A 31 7.61 -27.92 10.57
N SER A 32 8.65 -28.72 10.86
CA SER A 32 9.58 -29.19 9.84
C SER A 32 8.80 -30.07 8.88
N SER A 33 8.47 -29.57 7.70
CA SER A 33 7.97 -30.38 6.59
C SER A 33 8.45 -29.79 5.27
N GLN A 34 9.51 -30.41 4.76
CA GLN A 34 10.03 -30.18 3.42
C GLN A 34 8.99 -30.65 2.41
N ILE A 35 8.26 -29.71 1.80
CA ILE A 35 7.51 -29.97 0.57
C ILE A 35 8.42 -29.56 -0.59
N SER A 36 9.18 -30.54 -1.07
CA SER A 36 9.94 -30.47 -2.32
C SER A 36 8.98 -30.61 -3.50
N CYS A 37 8.36 -29.51 -3.93
CA CYS A 37 7.69 -29.44 -5.24
C CYS A 37 8.69 -28.96 -6.29
N SER A 38 9.39 -29.93 -6.89
CA SER A 38 10.26 -29.75 -8.05
C SER A 38 9.40 -29.69 -9.31
N THR A 39 9.05 -28.49 -9.77
CA THR A 39 8.58 -28.26 -11.14
C THR A 39 9.73 -27.70 -11.96
N ARG A 40 10.50 -28.64 -12.49
CA ARG A 40 11.49 -28.50 -13.56
C ARG A 40 10.79 -28.02 -14.84
N ILE A 41 10.64 -26.71 -15.02
CA ILE A 41 10.28 -26.13 -16.33
C ILE A 41 11.58 -25.89 -17.10
N LYS A 42 11.67 -26.58 -18.24
CA LYS A 42 12.82 -26.62 -19.14
C LYS A 42 13.08 -25.22 -19.71
N SER A 43 14.31 -24.77 -19.52
CA SER A 43 14.96 -23.73 -20.30
C SER A 43 14.95 -24.08 -21.80
N HIS A 44 14.18 -23.32 -22.59
CA HIS A 44 14.40 -23.24 -24.03
C HIS A 44 15.12 -21.94 -24.36
N ALA A 45 16.30 -22.13 -24.92
CA ALA A 45 17.18 -21.13 -25.45
C ALA A 45 16.64 -20.52 -26.75
N ARG A 46 17.13 -19.31 -27.04
CA ARG A 46 17.25 -18.68 -28.35
C ARG A 46 15.95 -18.40 -29.10
N SER A 47 15.52 -17.13 -29.05
CA SER A 47 15.03 -16.46 -30.25
C SER A 47 15.72 -15.12 -30.39
N GLN A 48 16.14 -14.88 -31.62
CA GLN A 48 17.15 -13.93 -32.06
C GLN A 48 16.68 -12.48 -31.90
N CYS A 49 17.61 -11.63 -31.47
CA CYS A 49 17.65 -10.23 -31.84
C CYS A 49 17.66 -10.14 -33.37
N LEU A 50 16.60 -9.58 -33.95
CA LEU A 50 16.63 -9.03 -35.30
C LEU A 50 16.48 -7.52 -35.14
N LEU A 51 17.63 -6.87 -35.17
CA LEU A 51 17.77 -5.45 -35.49
C LEU A 51 17.19 -5.24 -36.89
N GLN A 52 16.02 -4.64 -36.97
CA GLN A 52 15.61 -3.94 -38.18
C GLN A 52 15.93 -2.47 -37.99
N SER A 53 17.13 -2.11 -38.47
CA SER A 53 17.48 -0.74 -38.82
C SER A 53 16.56 -0.29 -39.95
N ASN A 54 15.56 0.52 -39.62
CA ASN A 54 14.88 1.35 -40.61
C ASN A 54 15.33 2.79 -40.41
N ASN A 55 16.26 3.19 -41.28
CA ASN A 55 16.49 4.58 -41.65
C ASN A 55 15.17 5.17 -42.15
N ASN A 56 14.72 6.28 -41.58
CA ASN A 56 14.11 7.36 -42.34
C ASN A 56 13.86 8.60 -41.47
N SER A 57 14.23 9.73 -42.08
CA SER A 57 13.72 11.08 -41.84
C SER A 57 14.33 11.83 -40.66
N ASP A 58 15.49 12.46 -40.93
CA ASP A 58 15.86 13.75 -40.35
C ASP A 58 14.71 14.75 -40.55
N GLN A 59 13.81 14.83 -39.57
CA GLN A 59 12.99 16.00 -39.33
C GLN A 59 13.59 16.69 -38.11
N ASP A 60 14.44 17.67 -38.39
CA ASP A 60 15.01 18.61 -37.44
C ASP A 60 13.89 19.54 -36.92
N HIS A 61 12.93 18.95 -36.20
CA HIS A 61 12.00 19.68 -35.37
C HIS A 61 12.82 20.15 -34.18
N SER A 62 13.23 21.42 -34.25
CA SER A 62 13.61 22.23 -33.08
C SER A 62 12.39 22.31 -32.14
N SER A 63 12.10 21.20 -31.47
CA SER A 63 11.19 21.15 -30.35
C SER A 63 11.82 22.05 -29.29
N SER A 64 11.26 23.25 -29.15
CA SER A 64 11.56 24.11 -28.02
C SER A 64 11.30 23.26 -26.78
N GLU A 65 12.36 22.89 -26.05
CA GLU A 65 12.25 22.07 -24.85
C GLU A 65 11.38 22.82 -23.84
N THR A 66 10.09 22.46 -23.76
CA THR A 66 9.20 23.02 -22.76
C THR A 66 9.68 22.56 -21.40
N THR A 67 9.92 23.50 -20.49
CA THR A 67 10.33 23.21 -19.13
C THR A 67 9.26 23.69 -18.15
N TYR A 68 9.07 22.92 -17.08
CA TYR A 68 8.11 23.20 -16.02
C TYR A 68 8.81 23.29 -14.67
N SER A 69 8.22 24.07 -13.76
CA SER A 69 8.70 24.19 -12.39
C SER A 69 8.08 23.10 -11.49
N LEU A 70 8.94 22.34 -10.82
CA LEU A 70 8.58 21.42 -9.74
C LEU A 70 9.21 21.89 -8.43
N GLU A 71 8.43 21.91 -7.35
CA GLU A 71 8.94 22.05 -5.98
C GLU A 71 8.83 20.71 -5.27
N VAL A 72 9.91 20.27 -4.63
CA VAL A 72 9.95 19.05 -3.82
C VAL A 72 10.35 19.38 -2.40
N SER A 73 9.81 18.64 -1.44
CA SER A 73 10.16 18.78 -0.02
C SER A 73 10.48 17.45 0.63
N TYR A 74 11.36 17.45 1.62
CA TYR A 74 11.74 16.30 2.43
C TYR A 74 12.09 16.79 3.85
N GLU A 75 11.46 16.23 4.88
CA GLU A 75 11.70 16.57 6.28
C GLU A 75 11.75 18.09 6.58
N GLY A 76 10.80 18.84 5.99
CA GLY A 76 10.68 20.30 6.19
C GLY A 76 11.64 21.16 5.35
N ARG A 77 12.50 20.56 4.54
CA ARG A 77 13.32 21.27 3.55
C ARG A 77 12.62 21.25 2.20
N SER A 78 12.70 22.32 1.44
CA SER A 78 12.17 22.37 0.08
C SER A 78 13.24 22.79 -0.94
N TYR A 79 13.08 22.30 -2.16
CA TYR A 79 13.94 22.61 -3.28
C TYR A 79 13.11 22.74 -4.56
N LYS A 80 13.41 23.77 -5.35
CA LYS A 80 12.72 24.06 -6.60
C LYS A 80 13.62 23.69 -7.77
N THR A 81 13.12 22.88 -8.69
CA THR A 81 13.84 22.37 -9.86
C THR A 81 13.04 22.54 -11.14
N SER A 82 13.72 22.52 -12.28
CA SER A 82 13.10 22.51 -13.60
C SER A 82 13.08 21.10 -14.20
N ILE A 83 11.92 20.72 -14.73
CA ILE A 83 11.68 19.43 -15.37
C ILE A 83 11.41 19.65 -16.85
N GLN A 84 12.06 18.85 -17.71
CA GLN A 84 11.79 18.87 -19.14
C GLN A 84 10.47 18.14 -19.45
N GLN A 85 9.73 18.60 -20.45
CA GLN A 85 8.51 17.92 -20.89
C GLN A 85 8.83 16.49 -21.34
N GLY A 86 8.08 15.52 -20.82
CA GLY A 86 8.29 14.09 -21.10
C GLY A 86 9.37 13.42 -20.25
N GLU A 87 10.13 14.18 -19.44
CA GLU A 87 11.03 13.62 -18.42
C GLU A 87 10.21 13.16 -17.20
N SER A 88 10.52 11.97 -16.67
CA SER A 88 9.89 11.52 -15.43
C SER A 88 10.40 12.33 -14.25
N ILE A 89 9.56 12.50 -13.23
CA ILE A 89 9.93 13.28 -12.05
C ILE A 89 11.20 12.71 -11.41
N LEU A 90 11.30 11.38 -11.26
CA LEU A 90 12.50 10.76 -10.70
C LEU A 90 13.76 11.08 -11.51
N ALA A 91 13.71 11.01 -12.85
CA ALA A 91 14.87 11.30 -13.69
C ALA A 91 15.34 12.75 -13.51
N ALA A 92 14.40 13.71 -13.43
CA ALA A 92 14.74 15.10 -13.18
C ALA A 92 15.38 15.33 -11.81
N LEU A 93 14.87 14.66 -10.76
CA LEU A 93 15.41 14.75 -9.41
C LEU A 93 16.83 14.15 -9.31
N GLU A 94 17.09 13.04 -10.01
CA GLU A 94 18.42 12.43 -10.10
C GLU A 94 19.40 13.33 -10.86
N ARG A 95 18.99 13.85 -12.02
CA ARG A 95 19.80 14.76 -12.85
C ARG A 95 20.22 16.02 -12.10
N THR A 96 19.35 16.53 -11.24
CA THR A 96 19.58 17.78 -10.50
C THR A 96 20.32 17.59 -9.19
N GLY A 97 20.59 16.34 -8.77
CA GLY A 97 21.26 16.06 -7.49
C GLY A 97 20.45 16.54 -6.29
N VAL A 98 19.11 16.49 -6.37
CA VAL A 98 18.24 17.08 -5.35
C VAL A 98 18.40 16.43 -3.97
N ALA A 99 18.81 15.16 -3.93
CA ALA A 99 19.01 14.41 -2.71
C ALA A 99 20.01 15.12 -1.78
N ASP A 100 21.11 15.64 -2.33
CA ASP A 100 22.12 16.35 -1.55
C ASP A 100 21.57 17.66 -0.98
N GLN A 101 20.76 18.39 -1.76
CA GLN A 101 20.13 19.65 -1.35
C GLN A 101 19.10 19.45 -0.24
N LEU A 102 18.35 18.36 -0.31
CA LEU A 102 17.36 17.97 0.69
C LEU A 102 17.98 17.21 1.88
N ALA A 103 19.29 16.95 1.87
CA ALA A 103 19.98 16.08 2.83
C ALA A 103 19.37 14.67 2.95
N MET A 104 18.86 14.16 1.84
CA MET A 104 18.42 12.77 1.71
C MET A 104 19.65 11.87 1.50
N PRO A 105 19.70 10.66 2.09
CA PRO A 105 20.79 9.72 1.86
C PRO A 105 20.96 9.33 0.37
N SER A 106 19.84 9.14 -0.32
CA SER A 106 19.77 8.87 -1.76
C SER A 106 18.34 9.04 -2.27
N MET A 107 18.16 9.17 -3.58
CA MET A 107 16.83 9.13 -4.18
C MET A 107 16.26 7.71 -4.12
N PRO A 108 15.07 7.50 -3.52
CA PRO A 108 14.49 6.18 -3.39
C PRO A 108 13.98 5.68 -4.75
N SER A 109 14.65 4.68 -5.33
CA SER A 109 14.25 4.07 -6.61
C SER A 109 14.64 2.60 -6.68
N ASP A 110 13.67 1.69 -6.68
CA ASP A 110 13.92 0.26 -6.86
C ASP A 110 13.53 -0.21 -8.27
N CYS A 111 12.23 -0.24 -8.59
CA CYS A 111 11.76 -0.89 -9.82
C CYS A 111 11.85 -0.01 -11.09
N ARG A 112 11.81 1.33 -10.93
CA ARG A 112 11.72 2.34 -12.01
C ARG A 112 10.63 2.08 -13.07
N ARG A 113 9.59 1.33 -12.71
CA ARG A 113 8.50 0.90 -13.61
C ARG A 113 7.11 1.20 -13.05
N GLY A 114 7.02 1.85 -11.88
CA GLY A 114 5.75 2.12 -11.23
C GLY A 114 5.10 0.91 -10.55
N ASN A 115 5.85 -0.15 -10.26
CA ASN A 115 5.31 -1.40 -9.68
C ASN A 115 5.56 -1.52 -8.16
N CYS A 116 6.20 -0.53 -7.55
CA CYS A 116 6.50 -0.51 -6.12
C CYS A 116 6.31 0.90 -5.55
N LEU A 117 6.11 1.00 -4.24
CA LEU A 117 5.90 2.27 -3.54
C LEU A 117 7.20 2.95 -3.07
N THR A 118 8.38 2.43 -3.42
CA THR A 118 9.67 2.98 -2.96
C THR A 118 9.83 4.46 -3.35
N CYS A 119 9.53 4.80 -4.61
CA CYS A 119 9.68 6.15 -5.15
C CYS A 119 8.42 7.02 -5.00
N VAL A 120 7.57 6.71 -4.03
CA VAL A 120 6.31 7.44 -3.84
C VAL A 120 6.60 8.85 -3.32
N GLY A 121 5.91 9.82 -3.90
CA GLY A 121 5.74 11.16 -3.35
C GLY A 121 4.27 11.42 -3.05
N GLN A 122 4.00 12.41 -2.21
CA GLN A 122 2.66 12.88 -1.91
C GLN A 122 2.50 14.31 -2.39
N HIS A 123 1.35 14.66 -2.95
CA HIS A 123 1.03 16.06 -3.21
C HIS A 123 0.97 16.85 -1.90
N ASP A 124 1.61 18.02 -1.89
CA ASP A 124 1.38 19.00 -0.84
C ASP A 124 -0.02 19.63 -0.99
N ASN A 125 -0.56 20.19 0.09
CA ASN A 125 -1.92 20.77 0.14
C ASN A 125 -2.13 21.91 -0.88
N GLU A 126 -1.05 22.61 -1.23
CA GLU A 126 -1.06 23.71 -2.21
C GLU A 126 -0.65 23.26 -3.62
N SER A 127 -0.44 21.95 -3.85
CA SER A 127 0.01 21.45 -5.13
C SER A 127 -1.09 21.50 -6.20
N ASN A 128 -0.74 21.95 -7.40
CA ASN A 128 -1.62 21.83 -8.55
C ASN A 128 -1.60 20.40 -9.12
N THR A 129 -2.55 19.56 -8.72
CA THR A 129 -2.67 18.16 -9.18
C THR A 129 -2.97 18.04 -10.68
N SER A 130 -3.64 19.03 -11.29
CA SER A 130 -3.96 19.03 -12.72
C SER A 130 -2.73 19.20 -13.63
N SER A 131 -1.62 19.70 -13.07
CA SER A 131 -0.34 19.88 -13.78
C SER A 131 0.56 18.65 -13.72
N LEU A 132 0.06 17.54 -13.20
CA LEU A 132 0.77 16.26 -13.13
C LEU A 132 0.01 15.20 -13.92
N GLN A 133 0.71 14.54 -14.84
CA GLN A 133 0.21 13.41 -15.57
C GLN A 133 0.82 12.13 -14.99
N ARG A 134 -0.03 11.25 -14.46
CA ARG A 134 0.38 9.90 -14.07
C ARG A 134 0.52 9.06 -15.33
N GLY A 135 1.69 8.45 -15.52
CA GLY A 135 1.87 7.40 -16.51
C GLY A 135 1.24 6.09 -16.05
N GLU A 136 1.47 5.04 -16.83
CA GLU A 136 1.06 3.68 -16.47
C GLU A 136 1.84 3.24 -15.21
N ASP A 137 1.12 2.97 -14.12
CA ASP A 137 1.66 2.27 -12.97
C ASP A 137 1.29 0.79 -13.03
N GLY A 138 2.19 -0.10 -12.60
CA GLY A 138 1.91 -1.53 -12.51
C GLY A 138 1.49 -1.93 -11.10
N LEU A 139 0.83 -1.02 -10.38
CA LEU A 139 0.13 -1.35 -9.15
C LEU A 139 -1.16 -2.11 -9.49
N SER A 140 -1.73 -2.81 -8.50
CA SER A 140 -3.08 -3.34 -8.68
C SER A 140 -4.08 -2.18 -8.90
N PRO A 141 -5.16 -2.36 -9.68
CA PRO A 141 -6.12 -1.29 -9.95
C PRO A 141 -6.70 -0.63 -8.69
N TYR A 142 -6.93 -1.43 -7.65
CA TYR A 142 -7.37 -0.95 -6.35
C TYR A 142 -6.34 -0.03 -5.70
N MET A 143 -5.08 -0.48 -5.61
CA MET A 143 -4.00 0.31 -5.01
C MET A 143 -3.74 1.59 -5.80
N SER A 144 -3.76 1.52 -7.12
CA SER A 144 -3.59 2.69 -7.99
C SER A 144 -4.66 3.74 -7.70
N THR A 145 -5.92 3.30 -7.57
CA THR A 145 -7.07 4.16 -7.22
C THR A 145 -6.92 4.76 -5.83
N GLN A 146 -6.56 3.95 -4.82
CA GLN A 146 -6.36 4.43 -3.45
C GLN A 146 -5.19 5.42 -3.35
N ALA A 147 -4.09 5.14 -4.04
CA ALA A 147 -2.96 6.04 -4.13
C ALA A 147 -3.39 7.39 -4.72
N GLN A 148 -4.18 7.37 -5.81
CA GLN A 148 -4.70 8.58 -6.43
C GLN A 148 -5.62 9.37 -5.49
N GLN A 149 -6.56 8.70 -4.82
CA GLN A 149 -7.50 9.36 -3.89
C GLN A 149 -6.78 10.04 -2.73
N ARG A 150 -5.67 9.47 -2.26
CA ARG A 150 -4.85 10.00 -1.16
C ARG A 150 -3.77 10.98 -1.61
N GLY A 151 -3.70 11.29 -2.90
CA GLY A 151 -2.71 12.23 -3.46
C GLY A 151 -1.29 11.67 -3.55
N TYR A 152 -1.12 10.35 -3.48
CA TYR A 152 0.16 9.70 -3.73
C TYR A 152 0.42 9.55 -5.23
N ILE A 153 1.68 9.73 -5.62
CA ILE A 153 2.17 9.61 -6.99
C ILE A 153 3.49 8.82 -7.01
N LEU A 154 3.73 8.06 -8.08
CA LEU A 154 5.00 7.36 -8.28
C LEU A 154 5.91 8.22 -9.14
N THR A 155 6.98 8.75 -8.55
CA THR A 155 7.88 9.69 -9.24
C THR A 155 8.56 9.09 -10.47
N CYS A 156 8.79 7.77 -10.50
CA CYS A 156 9.44 7.11 -11.64
C CYS A 156 8.55 6.98 -12.88
N SER A 157 7.23 7.08 -12.74
CA SER A 157 6.25 6.92 -13.83
C SER A 157 5.31 8.12 -13.96
N SER A 158 5.59 9.22 -13.28
CA SER A 158 4.78 10.45 -13.36
C SER A 158 5.57 11.57 -14.06
N PHE A 159 4.83 12.42 -14.76
CA PHE A 159 5.36 13.50 -15.60
C PHE A 159 4.70 14.82 -15.24
N VAL A 160 5.45 15.91 -15.35
CA VAL A 160 4.91 17.26 -15.14
C VAL A 160 4.49 17.83 -16.49
N VAL A 161 3.25 18.33 -16.56
CA VAL A 161 2.65 18.93 -17.77
C VAL A 161 2.27 20.40 -17.59
N GLY A 162 2.51 20.96 -16.39
CA GLY A 162 2.23 22.35 -16.07
C GLY A 162 3.01 22.82 -14.83
N ASN A 163 2.86 24.10 -14.49
CA ASN A 163 3.57 24.70 -13.35
C ASN A 163 2.78 24.56 -12.04
N GLY A 164 3.49 24.68 -10.91
CA GLY A 164 2.88 24.71 -9.58
C GLY A 164 2.66 23.33 -8.94
N VAL A 165 3.39 22.32 -9.41
CA VAL A 165 3.44 21.01 -8.76
C VAL A 165 4.35 21.11 -7.53
N LYS A 166 3.83 20.67 -6.37
CA LYS A 166 4.57 20.60 -5.10
C LYS A 166 4.45 19.18 -4.54
N LEU A 167 5.58 18.53 -4.25
CA LEU A 167 5.60 17.14 -3.80
C LEU A 167 6.41 16.95 -2.52
N GLN A 168 5.82 16.28 -1.54
CA GLN A 168 6.50 15.76 -0.37
C GLN A 168 7.10 14.38 -0.67
N LEU A 169 8.42 14.27 -0.60
CA LEU A 169 9.17 13.03 -0.72
C LEU A 169 9.29 12.33 0.64
N GLY A 170 9.68 11.05 0.63
CA GLY A 170 9.86 10.26 1.85
C GLY A 170 8.57 9.71 2.45
N ALA A 171 7.47 9.72 1.70
CA ALA A 171 6.18 9.21 2.14
C ALA A 171 6.02 7.68 1.95
N ASN A 172 7.12 6.94 1.76
CA ASN A 172 7.08 5.51 1.46
C ASN A 172 6.49 4.67 2.58
N THR A 173 6.95 4.85 3.81
CA THR A 173 6.41 4.10 4.97
C THR A 173 4.94 4.40 5.18
N GLN A 174 4.56 5.69 5.12
CA GLN A 174 3.18 6.12 5.27
C GLN A 174 2.29 5.57 4.15
N ALA A 175 2.71 5.65 2.89
CA ALA A 175 1.96 5.09 1.77
C ALA A 175 1.80 3.57 1.89
N TRP A 176 2.83 2.85 2.34
CA TRP A 176 2.73 1.42 2.62
C TRP A 176 1.67 1.11 3.67
N GLU A 177 1.72 1.81 4.80
CA GLU A 177 0.72 1.64 5.86
C GLU A 177 -0.68 1.95 5.34
N GLU A 178 -0.89 3.12 4.75
CA GLU A 178 -2.22 3.57 4.33
C GLU A 178 -2.83 2.75 3.19
N LEU A 179 -2.02 2.31 2.21
CA LEU A 179 -2.52 1.59 1.04
C LEU A 179 -2.71 0.09 1.28
N TYR A 180 -1.87 -0.52 2.14
CA TYR A 180 -1.99 -1.95 2.44
C TYR A 180 -2.78 -2.26 3.70
N SER A 181 -2.76 -1.42 4.73
CA SER A 181 -3.60 -1.66 5.91
C SER A 181 -5.09 -1.58 5.56
N GLY A 182 -5.48 -0.63 4.71
CA GLY A 182 -6.87 -0.50 4.23
C GLY A 182 -7.37 -1.72 3.47
N GLN A 183 -6.46 -2.48 2.84
CA GLN A 183 -6.80 -3.68 2.08
C GLN A 183 -7.27 -4.84 2.99
N LEU A 184 -6.77 -4.90 4.22
CA LEU A 184 -7.22 -5.88 5.23
C LEU A 184 -8.55 -5.49 5.87
N GLU A 185 -8.96 -4.23 5.73
CA GLU A 185 -10.21 -3.74 6.32
C GLU A 185 -11.43 -3.88 5.41
N GLU A 186 -11.24 -4.29 4.15
CA GLU A 186 -12.32 -4.50 3.21
C GLU A 186 -13.25 -5.64 3.67
N GLU A 187 -14.57 -5.40 3.65
CA GLU A 187 -15.53 -6.38 4.16
C GLU A 187 -15.50 -7.71 3.40
N GLU A 188 -15.18 -7.71 2.10
CA GLU A 188 -15.02 -8.95 1.32
C GLU A 188 -13.80 -9.74 1.79
N SER A 189 -12.65 -9.07 1.96
CA SER A 189 -11.44 -9.69 2.51
C SER A 189 -11.66 -10.20 3.94
N LYS A 190 -12.41 -9.45 4.76
CA LYS A 190 -12.85 -9.88 6.09
C LYS A 190 -13.79 -11.07 6.02
N GLU A 191 -14.71 -11.12 5.08
CA GLU A 191 -15.65 -12.23 4.90
C GLU A 191 -14.92 -13.51 4.51
N VAL A 192 -14.02 -13.44 3.53
CA VAL A 192 -13.16 -14.57 3.15
C VAL A 192 -12.31 -15.02 4.33
N GLY A 193 -11.73 -14.08 5.08
CA GLY A 193 -10.98 -14.37 6.31
C GLY A 193 -11.83 -15.06 7.39
N ARG A 194 -13.03 -14.55 7.66
CA ARG A 194 -14.00 -15.13 8.62
C ARG A 194 -14.43 -16.53 8.17
N ALA A 195 -14.72 -16.73 6.89
CA ALA A 195 -15.10 -18.02 6.33
C ALA A 195 -13.96 -19.05 6.43
N ALA A 196 -12.73 -18.64 6.14
CA ALA A 196 -11.55 -19.47 6.29
C ALA A 196 -11.33 -19.86 7.76
N MET A 197 -11.44 -18.91 8.69
CA MET A 197 -11.32 -19.16 10.13
C MET A 197 -12.42 -20.11 10.64
N ALA A 198 -13.68 -19.86 10.27
CA ALA A 198 -14.78 -20.74 10.63
C ALA A 198 -14.56 -22.18 10.12
N LYS A 199 -14.02 -22.33 8.89
CA LYS A 199 -13.67 -23.63 8.34
C LYS A 199 -12.58 -24.33 9.13
N VAL A 200 -11.54 -23.62 9.56
CA VAL A 200 -10.47 -24.17 10.40
C VAL A 200 -11.01 -24.62 11.75
N ILE A 201 -11.84 -23.79 12.40
CA ILE A 201 -12.49 -24.13 13.67
C ILE A 201 -13.31 -25.41 13.51
N ARG A 202 -14.12 -25.50 12.45
CA ARG A 202 -14.94 -26.69 12.18
C ARG A 202 -14.09 -27.93 11.98
N LEU A 203 -13.04 -27.85 11.15
CA LEU A 203 -12.13 -28.98 10.93
C LEU A 203 -11.39 -29.38 12.21
N ASN A 204 -11.08 -28.43 13.09
CA ASN A 204 -10.47 -28.72 14.38
C ASN A 204 -11.47 -29.43 15.33
N ALA A 205 -12.72 -28.98 15.37
CA ALA A 205 -13.78 -29.61 16.16
C ALA A 205 -14.09 -31.04 15.68
N GLU A 206 -14.13 -31.25 14.36
CA GLU A 206 -14.32 -32.58 13.76
C GLU A 206 -13.18 -33.55 14.11
N ARG A 207 -11.96 -33.05 14.33
CA ARG A 207 -10.81 -33.86 14.75
C ARG A 207 -10.75 -34.13 16.25
N ASN A 208 -11.35 -33.27 17.08
CA ASN A 208 -11.25 -33.29 18.54
C ASN A 208 -12.64 -33.38 19.20
N VAL A 209 -13.45 -34.36 18.77
CA VAL A 209 -14.85 -34.49 19.19
C VAL A 209 -15.00 -34.65 20.71
N GLU A 210 -14.12 -35.42 21.37
CA GLU A 210 -14.17 -35.65 22.81
C GLU A 210 -13.94 -34.37 23.62
N GLU A 211 -12.98 -33.54 23.18
CA GLU A 211 -12.69 -32.26 23.81
C GLU A 211 -13.86 -31.29 23.64
N TRP A 212 -14.40 -31.19 22.42
CA TRP A 212 -15.57 -30.36 22.14
C TRP A 212 -16.80 -30.77 22.97
N ALA A 213 -17.05 -32.07 23.12
CA ALA A 213 -18.17 -32.58 23.92
C ALA A 213 -18.05 -32.17 25.39
N ARG A 214 -16.84 -32.32 25.96
CA ARG A 214 -16.55 -31.91 27.35
C ARG A 214 -16.70 -30.39 27.55
N GLU A 215 -16.19 -29.58 26.63
CA GLU A 215 -16.34 -28.11 26.69
C GLU A 215 -17.80 -27.66 26.59
N THR A 216 -18.58 -28.33 25.73
CA THR A 216 -20.01 -28.04 25.57
C THR A 216 -20.79 -28.39 26.83
N GLU A 217 -20.52 -29.54 27.45
CA GLU A 217 -21.12 -29.94 28.72
C GLU A 217 -20.77 -28.96 29.86
N GLU A 218 -19.50 -28.52 29.94
CA GLU A 218 -19.08 -27.53 30.93
C GLU A 218 -19.78 -26.18 30.74
N THR A 219 -20.00 -25.75 29.49
CA THR A 219 -20.66 -24.49 29.17
C THR A 219 -22.15 -24.54 29.55
N LEU A 220 -22.84 -25.64 29.23
CA LEU A 220 -24.23 -25.85 29.63
C LEU A 220 -24.40 -25.81 31.15
N ARG A 221 -23.52 -26.49 31.89
CA ARG A 221 -23.54 -26.50 33.36
C ARG A 221 -23.37 -25.09 33.96
N LYS A 222 -22.62 -24.21 33.31
CA LYS A 222 -22.41 -22.82 33.76
C LYS A 222 -23.62 -21.93 33.51
N THR A 223 -24.37 -22.17 32.43
CA THR A 223 -25.57 -21.38 32.12
C THR A 223 -26.80 -21.72 32.96
N GLU A 224 -26.81 -22.89 33.60
CA GLU A 224 -27.89 -23.35 34.48
C GLU A 224 -27.76 -22.86 35.93
N GLN A 225 -26.65 -22.18 36.27
CA GLN A 225 -26.39 -21.58 37.58
C GLN A 225 -26.69 -20.08 37.58
#